data_AF-A0A3A5ZLK7-F1
#
_entry.id   AF-A0A3A5ZLK7-F1
#
_cell.length_a   1.000
_cell.length_b   1.000
_cell.length_c   1.000
_cell.angle_alpha   90.00
_cell.angle_beta   90.00
_cell.angle_gamma   90.00
#
_symmetry.space_group_name_H-M   'P 1'
#
loop_
_entity.id
_entity.type
_entity.pdbx_description
1 polymer ?
#
loop_
_entity_poly.entity_id
_entity_poly.type
_entity_poly.pdbx_seq_one_letter_code
_entity_poly.pdbx_strand_id
1 'polypeptide(L)'
;LNEHQFVTLLGRMRLYQCLPQGYQKAIPRMLLTDTQINSVAKAYINDDNFGSLGSDLSMWKFYNLLTGSNKSSYIDSFLDRAYNATELATGIASALHGDEKYSWFLS
;
A
#
# COMPACT_ATOMS: atom_id res chain seq x y z
N LEU A 1 -9.09 -8.30 1.80
CA LEU A 1 -7.78 -8.30 2.50
C LEU A 1 -8.09 -8.41 3.97
N ASN A 2 -7.80 -9.55 4.59
CA ASN A 2 -8.08 -9.69 6.02
C ASN A 2 -7.09 -8.84 6.84
N GLU A 3 -7.39 -8.64 8.11
CA GLU A 3 -6.58 -7.80 9.00
C GLU A 3 -5.12 -8.26 9.05
N HIS A 4 -4.87 -9.57 9.19
CA HIS A 4 -3.52 -10.13 9.20
C HIS A 4 -2.74 -9.78 7.92
N GLN A 5 -3.35 -9.99 6.75
CA GLN A 5 -2.74 -9.65 5.47
C GLN A 5 -2.47 -8.15 5.35
N PHE A 6 -3.38 -7.30 5.83
CA PHE A 6 -3.19 -5.85 5.82
C PHE A 6 -2.04 -5.40 6.71
N VAL A 7 -1.92 -5.93 7.94
CA VAL A 7 -0.81 -5.55 8.83
C VAL A 7 0.53 -6.07 8.33
N THR A 8 0.57 -7.28 7.74
CA THR A 8 1.76 -7.80 7.06
C THR A 8 2.16 -6.90 5.91
N LEU A 9 1.21 -6.54 5.05
CA LEU A 9 1.41 -5.60 3.94
C LEU A 9 1.97 -4.27 4.41
N LEU A 10 1.37 -3.66 5.42
CA LEU A 10 1.82 -2.39 5.97
C LEU A 10 3.26 -2.49 6.52
N GLY A 11 3.59 -3.60 7.19
CA GLY A 11 4.95 -3.89 7.65
C GLY A 11 5.95 -4.04 6.50
N ARG A 12 5.60 -4.80 5.47
CA ARG A 12 6.42 -4.98 4.26
C ARG A 12 6.66 -3.67 3.53
N MET A 13 5.65 -2.80 3.44
CA MET A 13 5.79 -1.45 2.87
C MET A 13 6.82 -0.63 3.65
N ARG A 14 6.81 -0.67 4.99
CA ARG A 14 7.84 0.03 5.80
C ARG A 14 9.23 -0.54 5.57
N LEU A 15 9.36 -1.87 5.49
CA LEU A 15 10.64 -2.52 5.22
C LEU A 15 11.18 -2.20 3.82
N TYR A 16 10.30 -2.05 2.82
CA TYR A 16 10.69 -1.77 1.44
C TYR A 16 11.60 -0.52 1.33
N GLN A 17 11.35 0.52 2.14
CA GLN A 17 12.17 1.74 2.16
C GLN A 17 13.55 1.53 2.78
N CYS A 18 13.72 0.47 3.59
CA CYS A 18 14.98 0.11 4.23
C CYS A 18 15.76 -0.98 3.48
N LEU A 19 15.21 -1.54 2.40
CA LEU A 19 15.88 -2.60 1.65
C LEU A 19 17.14 -2.09 0.93
N PRO A 20 18.19 -2.91 0.82
CA PRO A 20 19.29 -2.62 -0.09
C PRO A 20 18.78 -2.49 -1.53
N GLN A 21 19.40 -1.59 -2.30
CA GLN A 21 18.93 -1.23 -3.64
C GLN A 21 18.74 -2.43 -4.59
N GLY A 22 19.58 -3.46 -4.48
CA GLY A 22 19.47 -4.68 -5.29
C GLY A 22 18.17 -5.46 -5.02
N TYR A 23 17.78 -5.59 -3.75
CA TYR A 23 16.53 -6.24 -3.35
C TYR A 23 15.33 -5.40 -3.77
N GLN A 24 15.40 -4.08 -3.57
CA GLN A 24 14.33 -3.17 -3.93
C GLN A 24 14.01 -3.21 -5.44
N LYS A 25 15.02 -3.35 -6.30
CA LYS A 25 14.86 -3.49 -7.76
C LYS A 25 14.21 -4.81 -8.20
N ALA A 26 14.24 -5.85 -7.36
CA ALA A 26 13.65 -7.15 -7.67
C ALA A 26 12.16 -7.24 -7.27
N ILE A 27 11.65 -6.25 -6.53
CA ILE A 27 10.27 -6.18 -6.05
C ILE A 27 9.54 -5.08 -6.85
N PRO A 28 8.22 -5.19 -7.10
CA PRO A 28 7.49 -4.11 -7.73
C PRO A 28 7.70 -2.76 -7.03
N ARG A 29 7.91 -1.73 -7.83
CA ARG A 29 8.26 -0.41 -7.33
C ARG A 29 7.14 0.15 -6.46
N MET A 30 7.51 0.67 -5.29
CA MET A 30 6.65 1.49 -4.45
C MET A 30 7.24 2.89 -4.29
N LEU A 31 6.43 3.90 -4.60
CA LEU A 31 6.78 5.33 -4.48
C LEU A 31 6.28 5.98 -3.19
N LEU A 32 5.41 5.30 -2.45
CA LEU A 32 4.91 5.77 -1.16
C LEU A 32 6.05 5.85 -0.15
N THR A 33 6.15 6.99 0.52
CA THR A 33 7.15 7.26 1.57
C THR A 33 6.66 6.79 2.94
N ASP A 34 7.56 6.69 3.92
CA ASP A 34 7.23 6.36 5.31
C ASP A 34 6.11 7.23 5.88
N THR A 35 6.11 8.52 5.57
CA THR A 35 5.06 9.45 6.00
C THR A 35 3.69 9.05 5.44
N GLN A 36 3.64 8.64 4.17
CA GLN A 36 2.39 8.25 3.50
C GLN A 36 1.90 6.89 3.98
N ILE A 37 2.82 5.94 4.19
CA ILE A 37 2.51 4.63 4.79
C ILE A 37 1.93 4.83 6.21
N ASN A 38 2.50 5.75 7.00
CA ASN A 38 1.95 6.10 8.30
C ASN A 38 0.56 6.75 8.21
N SER A 39 0.31 7.57 7.18
CA SER A 39 -1.03 8.12 6.92
C SER A 39 -2.04 7.03 6.55
N VAL A 40 -1.65 6.02 5.76
CA VAL A 40 -2.50 4.84 5.48
C VAL A 40 -2.86 4.11 6.77
N ALA A 41 -1.88 3.90 7.65
CA ALA A 41 -2.10 3.26 8.95
C ALA A 41 -3.11 4.04 9.81
N LYS A 42 -2.95 5.38 9.89
CA LYS A 42 -3.88 6.23 10.63
C LYS A 42 -5.29 6.21 10.03
N ALA A 43 -5.42 6.26 8.72
CA ALA A 43 -6.70 6.24 8.03
C ALA A 43 -7.40 4.88 8.14
N TYR A 44 -6.66 3.77 8.11
CA TYR A 44 -7.22 2.43 8.36
C TYR A 44 -7.95 2.34 9.71
N ILE A 45 -7.42 3.02 10.74
CA ILE A 45 -7.98 3.05 12.09
C ILE A 45 -9.11 4.08 12.24
N ASN A 46 -8.94 5.28 11.67
CA ASN A 46 -9.77 6.45 12.03
C ASN A 46 -10.68 6.97 10.91
N ASP A 47 -10.54 6.50 9.68
CA ASP A 47 -11.37 6.99 8.55
C ASP A 47 -12.74 6.30 8.55
N ASP A 48 -13.81 7.07 8.75
CA ASP A 48 -15.18 6.55 8.81
C ASP A 48 -15.65 5.90 7.49
N ASN A 49 -15.09 6.31 6.35
CA ASN A 49 -15.51 5.85 5.04
C ASN A 49 -14.68 4.67 4.55
N PHE A 50 -13.37 4.74 4.75
CA PHE A 50 -12.40 3.82 4.16
C PHE A 50 -11.64 2.98 5.18
N GLY A 51 -11.75 3.29 6.47
CA GLY A 51 -11.22 2.49 7.56
C GLY A 51 -11.90 1.12 7.64
N SER A 52 -11.24 0.20 8.34
CA SER A 52 -11.70 -1.20 8.45
C SER A 52 -11.14 -1.92 9.67
N LEU A 53 -10.87 -1.22 10.78
CA LEU A 53 -10.40 -1.87 12.01
C LEU A 53 -11.39 -2.96 12.47
N GLY A 54 -10.88 -4.17 12.73
CA GLY A 54 -11.67 -5.31 13.18
C GLY A 54 -12.55 -5.96 12.12
N SER A 55 -12.33 -5.65 10.82
CA SER A 55 -13.06 -6.27 9.70
C SER A 55 -12.20 -6.34 8.44
N ASP A 56 -12.61 -7.18 7.48
CA ASP A 56 -11.89 -7.30 6.22
C ASP A 56 -11.91 -6.00 5.40
N LEU A 57 -10.73 -5.57 4.98
CA LEU A 57 -10.54 -4.41 4.11
C LEU A 57 -10.81 -4.82 2.66
N SER A 58 -11.79 -4.19 2.02
CA SER A 58 -12.01 -4.36 0.58
C SER A 58 -10.89 -3.69 -0.23
N MET A 59 -10.57 -4.22 -1.41
CA MET A 59 -9.52 -3.64 -2.26
C MET A 59 -9.86 -2.22 -2.75
N TRP A 60 -11.15 -1.91 -2.88
CA TRP A 60 -11.61 -0.54 -3.13
C TRP A 60 -11.27 0.41 -1.98
N LYS A 61 -11.54 0.01 -0.73
CA LYS A 61 -11.16 0.81 0.44
C LYS A 61 -9.64 0.94 0.53
N PHE A 62 -8.90 -0.14 0.33
CA PHE A 62 -7.43 -0.11 0.31
C PHE A 62 -6.87 0.88 -0.72
N TYR A 63 -7.38 0.85 -1.96
CA TYR A 63 -7.02 1.83 -2.98
C TYR A 63 -7.28 3.28 -2.54
N ASN A 64 -8.41 3.55 -1.89
CA ASN A 64 -8.73 4.89 -1.37
C ASN A 64 -7.82 5.31 -0.22
N LEU A 65 -7.38 4.38 0.64
CA LEU A 65 -6.40 4.69 1.68
C LEU A 65 -5.04 5.09 1.07
N LEU A 66 -4.56 4.35 0.05
CA LEU A 66 -3.30 4.67 -0.63
C LEU A 66 -3.36 6.02 -1.33
N THR A 67 -4.38 6.26 -2.15
CA THR A 67 -4.53 7.53 -2.88
C THR A 67 -4.85 8.70 -1.97
N GLY A 68 -5.59 8.46 -0.88
CA GLY A 68 -5.82 9.44 0.20
C GLY A 68 -4.50 9.91 0.83
N SER A 69 -3.56 9.00 1.07
CA SER A 69 -2.22 9.34 1.59
C SER A 69 -1.35 10.15 0.63
N ASN A 70 -1.70 10.18 -0.66
CA ASN A 70 -0.99 10.95 -1.67
C ASN A 70 -1.41 12.42 -1.74
N LYS A 71 -2.54 12.83 -1.15
CA LYS A 71 -3.06 14.21 -1.23
C LYS A 71 -2.09 15.29 -0.71
N SER A 72 -1.19 14.92 0.19
CA SER A 72 -0.16 15.81 0.73
C SER A 72 1.13 15.84 -0.11
N SER A 73 1.17 15.16 -1.26
CA SER A 73 2.32 15.19 -2.17
C SER A 73 2.40 16.52 -2.90
N TYR A 74 3.63 16.94 -3.21
CA TYR A 74 3.87 18.00 -4.19
C TYR A 74 3.32 17.61 -5.57
N ILE A 75 2.86 18.60 -6.34
CA ILE A 75 2.16 18.39 -7.62
C ILE A 75 3.00 17.64 -8.66
N ASP A 76 4.32 17.85 -8.64
CA ASP A 76 5.30 17.22 -9.53
C ASP A 76 5.42 15.70 -9.33
N SER A 77 5.14 15.22 -8.12
CA SER A 77 5.24 13.81 -7.72
C SER A 77 3.89 13.18 -7.44
N PHE A 78 2.82 13.99 -7.39
CA PHE A 78 1.46 13.54 -7.10
C PHE A 78 0.97 12.53 -8.13
N LEU A 79 1.10 12.83 -9.43
CA LEU A 79 0.57 11.98 -10.49
C LEU A 79 1.27 10.61 -10.54
N ASP A 80 2.60 10.61 -10.47
CA ASP A 80 3.39 9.39 -10.47
C ASP A 80 3.07 8.51 -9.24
N ARG A 81 2.95 9.11 -8.05
CA ARG A 81 2.56 8.37 -6.86
C ARG A 81 1.11 7.87 -6.92
N ALA A 82 0.20 8.63 -7.50
CA ALA A 82 -1.19 8.21 -7.67
C ALA A 82 -1.29 7.02 -8.63
N TYR A 83 -0.58 7.07 -9.76
CA TYR A 83 -0.48 5.95 -10.69
C TYR A 83 0.13 4.72 -10.01
N ASN A 84 1.25 4.90 -9.29
CA ASN A 84 1.89 3.80 -8.58
C ASN A 84 1.03 3.21 -7.44
N ALA A 85 0.20 4.03 -6.76
CA ALA A 85 -0.77 3.55 -5.79
C ALA A 85 -1.85 2.67 -6.45
N THR A 86 -2.30 3.02 -7.65
CA THR A 86 -3.20 2.17 -8.45
C THR A 86 -2.54 0.84 -8.82
N GLU A 87 -1.28 0.88 -9.27
CA GLU A 87 -0.52 -0.34 -9.60
C GLU A 87 -0.33 -1.24 -8.38
N LEU A 88 -0.02 -0.65 -7.21
CA LEU A 88 0.08 -1.39 -5.95
C LEU A 88 -1.24 -2.02 -5.55
N ALA A 89 -2.35 -1.27 -5.54
CA ALA A 89 -3.65 -1.82 -5.17
C ALA A 89 -4.07 -2.97 -6.10
N THR A 90 -3.87 -2.80 -7.41
CA THR A 90 -4.19 -3.82 -8.42
C THR A 90 -3.28 -5.03 -8.27
N GLY A 91 -1.98 -4.81 -8.11
CA GLY A 91 -0.99 -5.88 -7.95
C GLY A 91 -1.22 -6.72 -6.70
N ILE A 92 -1.51 -6.07 -5.57
CA ILE A 92 -1.88 -6.76 -4.33
C ILE A 92 -3.19 -7.54 -4.49
N ALA A 93 -4.18 -6.98 -5.18
CA ALA A 93 -5.43 -7.70 -5.47
C ALA A 93 -5.14 -8.97 -6.27
N SER A 94 -4.34 -8.89 -7.34
CA SER A 94 -3.93 -10.05 -8.11
C SER A 94 -3.14 -11.07 -7.27
N ALA A 95 -2.26 -10.60 -6.38
CA ALA A 95 -1.47 -11.49 -5.53
C ALA A 95 -2.30 -12.24 -4.49
N LEU A 96 -3.38 -11.64 -3.99
CA LEU A 96 -4.37 -12.34 -3.16
C LEU A 96 -5.07 -13.49 -3.92
N HIS A 97 -5.04 -13.46 -5.25
CA HIS A 97 -5.60 -14.47 -6.15
C HIS A 97 -4.54 -15.37 -6.81
N GLY A 98 -3.29 -15.34 -6.33
CA GLY A 98 -2.23 -16.27 -6.75
C GLY A 98 -1.18 -15.70 -7.70
N ASP A 99 -1.24 -14.41 -8.06
CA ASP A 99 -0.15 -13.75 -8.81
C ASP A 99 1.10 -13.56 -7.92
N GLU A 100 2.25 -14.00 -8.40
CA GLU A 100 3.49 -13.95 -7.62
C GLU A 100 4.18 -12.58 -7.63
N LYS A 101 3.86 -11.69 -8.58
CA LYS A 101 4.59 -10.44 -8.81
C LYS A 101 4.62 -9.54 -7.58
N TYR A 102 3.51 -9.43 -6.86
CA TYR A 102 3.39 -8.62 -5.64
C TYR A 102 3.37 -9.47 -4.36
N SER A 103 3.63 -10.78 -4.45
CA SER A 103 3.55 -11.71 -3.31
C SER A 103 4.46 -11.33 -2.15
N TRP A 104 5.63 -10.73 -2.42
CA TRP A 104 6.56 -10.27 -1.37
C TRP A 104 5.91 -9.36 -0.33
N PHE A 105 4.91 -8.58 -0.74
CA PHE A 105 4.18 -7.69 0.15
C PHE A 105 3.16 -8.42 1.05
N LEU A 106 2.79 -9.66 0.73
CA LEU A 106 1.80 -10.45 1.48
C LEU A 106 2.42 -11.62 2.27
N SER A 107 3.64 -12.03 1.91
CA SER A 107 4.42 -13.10 2.55
C SER A 107 5.08 -12.69 3.87
#